data_AF-A0A268BMX9-F1
#
_entry.id   AF-A0A268BMX9-F1
#
_cell.length_a   1.000
_cell.length_b   1.000
_cell.length_c   1.000
_cell.angle_alpha   90.00
_cell.angle_beta   90.00
_cell.angle_gamma   90.00
#
_symmetry.space_group_name_H-M   'P 1'
#
loop_
_entity.id
_entity.type
_entity.pdbx_description
1 polymer ?
#
loop_
_entity_poly.entity_id
_entity_poly.type
_entity_poly.pdbx_seq_one_letter_code
_entity_poly.pdbx_strand_id
1 'polypeptide(L)'
;MVLLLDVFNLMLLSSLTGTYEEDDIQHNIEQLRKTEWFQQYLKQQPYRDLLIYDKDVRKVIGKLNGKKLAKNPQRQAYQRIVTRALQRKIIVS
;
A
#
# COMPACT_ATOMS: atom_id res chain seq x y z
N MET A 1 -13.00 12.17 -9.68
CA MET A 1 -13.24 10.71 -9.82
C MET A 1 -11.96 10.03 -10.31
N VAL A 2 -11.02 9.71 -9.40
CA VAL A 2 -9.72 9.08 -9.72
C VAL A 2 -9.64 7.62 -9.22
N LEU A 3 -10.54 7.25 -8.31
CA LEU A 3 -10.53 5.94 -7.63
C LEU A 3 -10.71 4.74 -8.58
N LEU A 4 -11.43 4.89 -9.69
CA LEU A 4 -11.68 3.82 -10.66
C LEU A 4 -10.42 3.39 -11.42
N LEU A 5 -9.56 4.34 -11.81
CA LEU A 5 -8.27 4.02 -12.44
C LEU A 5 -7.34 3.29 -11.47
N ASP A 6 -7.39 3.65 -10.18
CA ASP A 6 -6.50 3.07 -9.18
C ASP A 6 -6.85 1.60 -8.88
N VAL A 7 -8.14 1.24 -8.87
CA VAL A 7 -8.58 -0.16 -8.74
C VAL A 7 -8.16 -0.96 -9.99
N PHE A 8 -8.31 -0.35 -11.18
CA PHE A 8 -7.92 -0.98 -12.44
C PHE A 8 -6.41 -1.23 -12.53
N ASN A 9 -5.56 -0.27 -12.14
CA ASN A 9 -4.10 -0.46 -12.13
C ASN A 9 -3.63 -1.53 -11.13
N LEU A 10 -4.24 -1.60 -9.94
CA LEU A 10 -3.94 -2.66 -8.96
C LEU A 10 -4.35 -4.04 -9.49
N MET A 11 -5.50 -4.14 -10.17
CA MET A 11 -5.98 -5.38 -10.81
C MET A 11 -5.11 -5.82 -12.00
N LEU A 12 -4.55 -4.87 -12.77
CA LEU A 12 -3.60 -5.17 -13.83
C LEU A 12 -2.25 -5.66 -13.29
N LEU A 13 -1.77 -5.08 -12.18
CA LEU A 13 -0.52 -5.50 -11.54
C LEU A 13 -0.61 -6.92 -10.95
N SER A 14 -1.74 -7.32 -10.38
CA SER A 14 -1.93 -8.69 -9.87
C SER A 14 -2.00 -9.74 -10.98
N SER A 15 -2.63 -9.41 -12.12
CA SER A 15 -2.73 -10.28 -13.28
C SER A 15 -1.37 -10.62 -13.93
N LEU A 16 -0.39 -9.72 -13.81
CA LEU A 16 0.93 -9.90 -14.42
C LEU A 16 1.89 -10.74 -13.58
N THR A 17 1.67 -10.89 -12.26
CA THR A 17 2.66 -11.49 -11.35
C THR A 17 2.18 -12.68 -10.55
N GLY A 18 0.87 -12.98 -10.49
CA GLY A 18 0.30 -14.29 -10.10
C GLY A 18 0.91 -15.02 -8.90
N THR A 19 1.50 -14.31 -7.94
CA THR A 19 2.26 -14.88 -6.81
C THR A 19 1.52 -14.59 -5.52
N TYR A 20 1.64 -15.51 -4.54
CA TYR A 20 1.12 -15.29 -3.19
C TYR A 20 1.51 -13.93 -2.59
N GLU A 21 2.70 -13.42 -2.96
CA GLU A 21 3.18 -12.10 -2.53
C GLU A 21 2.27 -10.96 -3.02
N GLU A 22 1.73 -11.05 -4.24
CA GLU A 22 0.90 -9.98 -4.80
C GLU A 22 -0.54 -10.00 -4.28
N ASP A 23 -1.08 -11.19 -3.98
CA ASP A 23 -2.37 -11.34 -3.31
C ASP A 23 -2.33 -10.75 -1.89
N ASP A 24 -1.23 -10.97 -1.15
CA ASP A 24 -1.01 -10.38 0.17
C ASP A 24 -0.88 -8.85 0.09
N ILE A 25 -0.19 -8.33 -0.93
CA ILE A 25 -0.07 -6.88 -1.18
C ILE A 25 -1.45 -6.28 -1.43
N GLN A 26 -2.22 -6.87 -2.35
CA GLN A 26 -3.56 -6.40 -2.71
C GLN A 26 -4.48 -6.39 -1.49
N HIS A 27 -4.55 -7.51 -0.77
CA HIS A 27 -5.37 -7.65 0.42
C HIS A 27 -5.02 -6.59 1.47
N ASN A 28 -3.73 -6.40 1.73
CA ASN A 28 -3.28 -5.43 2.73
C ASN A 28 -3.55 -3.98 2.30
N ILE A 29 -3.36 -3.63 1.03
CA ILE A 29 -3.72 -2.30 0.49
C ILE A 29 -5.21 -2.04 0.66
N GLU A 30 -6.07 -3.02 0.40
CA GLU A 30 -7.52 -2.88 0.59
C GLU A 30 -7.90 -2.64 2.06
N GLN A 31 -7.22 -3.30 3.01
CA GLN A 31 -7.44 -3.02 4.43
C GLN A 31 -6.93 -1.63 4.82
N LEU A 32 -5.75 -1.23 4.33
CA LEU A 32 -5.16 0.06 4.63
C LEU A 32 -5.96 1.22 4.02
N ARG A 33 -6.54 1.06 2.83
CA ARG A 33 -7.42 2.06 2.18
C ARG A 33 -8.62 2.49 3.04
N LYS A 34 -9.01 1.68 4.03
CA LYS A 34 -10.09 1.99 4.97
C LYS A 34 -9.65 2.99 6.06
N THR A 35 -8.36 3.29 6.18
CA THR A 35 -7.84 4.22 7.20
C THR A 35 -7.66 5.62 6.63
N GLU A 36 -7.91 6.64 7.45
CA GLU A 36 -7.75 8.03 7.05
C GLU A 36 -6.29 8.36 6.70
N TRP A 37 -5.34 7.88 7.49
CA TRP A 37 -3.93 8.17 7.28
C TRP A 37 -3.40 7.62 5.95
N PHE A 38 -3.87 6.43 5.51
CA PHE A 38 -3.44 5.86 4.24
C PHE A 38 -4.09 6.61 3.06
N GLN A 39 -5.35 7.01 3.20
CA GLN A 39 -6.02 7.86 2.22
C GLN A 39 -5.35 9.22 2.07
N GLN A 40 -4.81 9.81 3.15
CA GLN A 40 -4.04 11.05 3.09
C GLN A 40 -2.78 10.87 2.23
N TYR A 41 -2.03 9.77 2.40
CA TYR A 41 -0.87 9.48 1.55
C TYR A 41 -1.26 9.25 0.08
N LEU A 42 -2.38 8.58 -0.19
CA LEU A 42 -2.86 8.39 -1.57
C LEU A 42 -3.25 9.70 -2.27
N LYS A 43 -3.49 10.79 -1.53
CA LYS A 43 -3.85 12.10 -2.11
C LYS A 43 -2.64 12.99 -2.38
N GLN A 44 -1.44 12.62 -1.91
CA GLN A 44 -0.27 13.48 -1.93
C GLN A 44 0.86 12.86 -2.74
N GLN A 45 1.44 13.63 -3.66
CA GLN A 45 2.71 13.26 -4.28
C GLN A 45 3.89 13.62 -3.36
N PRO A 46 5.01 12.88 -3.40
CA PRO A 46 5.26 11.68 -4.23
C PRO A 46 4.74 10.38 -3.60
N TYR A 47 4.08 10.45 -2.43
CA TYR A 47 3.66 9.27 -1.66
C TYR A 47 2.72 8.35 -2.45
N ARG A 48 1.78 8.92 -3.20
CA ARG A 48 0.86 8.16 -4.04
C ARG A 48 1.59 7.26 -5.02
N ASP A 49 2.56 7.80 -5.76
CA ASP A 49 3.27 7.04 -6.79
C ASP A 49 4.14 5.94 -6.15
N LEU A 50 4.73 6.20 -4.99
CA LEU A 50 5.46 5.18 -4.23
C LEU A 50 4.53 4.05 -3.76
N LEU A 51 3.32 4.37 -3.27
CA LEU A 51 2.36 3.36 -2.85
C LEU A 51 1.82 2.51 -4.00
N ILE A 52 1.70 3.09 -5.20
CA ILE A 52 1.13 2.40 -6.37
C ILE A 52 2.21 1.67 -7.17
N TYR A 53 3.41 2.22 -7.32
CA TYR A 53 4.39 1.73 -8.30
C TYR A 53 5.74 1.32 -7.71
N ASP A 54 6.14 1.80 -6.53
CA ASP A 54 7.45 1.41 -5.97
C ASP A 54 7.40 -0.01 -5.39
N LYS A 55 8.20 -0.90 -5.99
CA LYS A 55 8.24 -2.32 -5.65
C LYS A 55 8.62 -2.58 -4.19
N ASP A 56 9.54 -1.79 -3.62
CA ASP A 56 10.01 -2.01 -2.25
C ASP A 56 8.94 -1.58 -1.24
N VAL A 57 8.30 -0.44 -1.47
CA VAL A 57 7.18 0.06 -0.66
C VAL A 57 6.02 -0.94 -0.70
N ARG A 58 5.64 -1.42 -1.88
CA ARG A 58 4.60 -2.46 -2.04
C ARG A 58 4.97 -3.74 -1.31
N LYS A 59 6.20 -4.22 -1.44
CA LYS A 59 6.69 -5.42 -0.73
C LYS A 59 6.63 -5.26 0.80
N VAL A 60 6.92 -4.07 1.33
CA VAL A 60 6.75 -3.79 2.77
C VAL A 60 5.29 -3.91 3.18
N ILE A 61 4.36 -3.43 2.35
CA ILE A 61 2.91 -3.55 2.60
C ILE A 61 2.46 -5.01 2.55
N GLY A 62 2.94 -5.80 1.57
CA GLY A 62 2.65 -7.24 1.48
C GLY A 62 3.07 -8.02 2.72
N LYS A 63 4.22 -7.67 3.30
CA LYS A 63 4.75 -8.34 4.51
C LYS A 63 3.98 -8.02 5.80
N LEU A 64 3.00 -7.11 5.78
CA LEU A 64 2.17 -6.87 6.95
C LEU A 64 1.32 -8.11 7.25
N ASN A 65 1.08 -8.37 8.54
CA ASN A 65 0.24 -9.50 8.93
C ASN A 65 -1.23 -9.21 8.58
N GLY A 66 -1.68 -9.71 7.42
CA GLY A 66 -3.03 -9.46 6.89
C GLY A 66 -4.15 -9.84 7.86
N LYS A 67 -4.03 -10.96 8.59
CA LYS A 67 -5.01 -11.38 9.61
C LYS A 67 -5.15 -10.35 10.74
N LYS A 68 -4.04 -9.80 11.23
CA LYS A 68 -4.05 -8.75 12.27
C LYS A 68 -4.46 -7.39 11.69
N LEU A 69 -4.11 -7.13 10.44
CA LEU A 69 -4.45 -5.91 9.74
C LEU A 69 -5.96 -5.81 9.50
N ALA A 70 -6.60 -6.87 9.00
CA ALA A 70 -8.05 -6.94 8.81
C ALA A 70 -8.83 -6.72 10.11
N LYS A 71 -8.31 -7.16 11.27
CA LYS A 71 -8.93 -6.94 12.58
C LYS A 71 -8.78 -5.51 13.10
N ASN A 72 -7.64 -4.86 12.86
CA ASN A 72 -7.41 -3.48 13.29
C ASN A 72 -6.48 -2.74 12.30
N PRO A 73 -7.05 -2.20 11.21
CA PRO A 73 -6.27 -1.50 10.18
C PRO A 73 -5.63 -0.20 10.71
N GLN A 74 -6.25 0.43 11.72
CA GLN A 74 -5.82 1.72 12.27
C GLN A 74 -4.66 1.60 13.26
N ARG A 75 -4.14 0.38 13.51
CA ARG A 75 -3.03 0.19 14.44
C ARG A 75 -1.82 1.03 14.00
N GLN A 76 -1.39 1.96 14.86
CA GLN A 76 -0.29 2.90 14.59
C GLN A 76 1.02 2.22 14.14
N ALA A 77 1.26 0.97 14.54
CA ALA A 77 2.42 0.20 14.10
C ALA A 77 2.47 0.07 12.56
N TYR A 78 1.33 -0.13 11.88
CA TYR A 78 1.28 -0.26 10.43
C TYR A 78 1.57 1.06 9.74
N GLN A 79 0.97 2.16 10.24
CA GLN A 79 1.29 3.50 9.76
C GLN A 79 2.79 3.78 9.87
N ARG A 80 3.41 3.52 11.03
CA ARG A 80 4.86 3.73 11.21
C ARG A 80 5.70 2.91 10.22
N ILE A 81 5.33 1.66 9.95
CA ILE A 81 6.04 0.81 8.98
C ILE A 81 5.96 1.41 7.58
N VAL A 82 4.75 1.74 7.13
CA VAL A 82 4.51 2.30 5.78
C VAL A 82 5.17 3.67 5.64
N THR A 83 5.00 4.57 6.61
CA THR A 83 5.63 5.90 6.61
C THR A 83 7.15 5.80 6.53
N ARG A 84 7.78 4.87 7.25
CA ARG A 84 9.24 4.67 7.17
C ARG A 84 9.68 4.19 5.79
N ALA A 85 8.92 3.30 5.15
CA ALA A 85 9.23 2.84 3.79
C ALA A 85 9.15 4.00 2.79
N LEU A 86 8.11 4.83 2.89
CA LEU A 86 7.94 6.02 2.06
C LEU A 86 9.06 7.04 2.27
N GLN A 87 9.39 7.36 3.53
CA GLN A 87 10.45 8.31 3.87
C GLN A 87 11.82 7.87 3.37
N ARG A 88 12.14 6.56 3.42
CA ARG A 88 13.40 6.04 2.87
C ARG A 88 13.56 6.32 1.38
N LYS A 89 12.47 6.33 0.62
CA LYS A 89 12.51 6.64 -0.82
C LYS A 89 12.65 8.12 -1.08
N ILE A 90 12.00 8.96 -0.29
CA ILE A 90 12.05 10.42 -0.44
C ILE A 90 13.39 11.00 0.00
N ILE A 91 13.99 10.49 1.07
CA ILE A 91 15.27 11.01 1.59
C ILE A 91 16.45 10.60 0.69
N VAL A 92 16.32 9.50 -0.05
CA VAL A 92 17.38 8.93 -0.90
C VAL A 92 17.21 9.32 -2.38
N SER A 93 16.14 10.03 -2.74
CA SER A 93 15.91 10.57 -4.10
C SER A 93 16.26 12.06 -4.17
#